data_AF-A0ABD1RYM0-F1
#
_entry.id   AF-A0ABD1RYM0-F1
#
_cell.length_a   1.000
_cell.length_b   1.000
_cell.length_c   1.000
_cell.angle_alpha   90.00
_cell.angle_beta   90.00
_cell.angle_gamma   90.00
#
_symmetry.space_group_name_H-M   'P 1'
#
loop_
_entity.id
_entity.type
_entity.pdbx_description
1 polymer ?
#
loop_
_entity_poly.entity_id
_entity_poly.type
_entity_poly.pdbx_seq_one_letter_code
_entity_poly.pdbx_strand_id
1 'polypeptide(L)'
;MRSMAKVLGYVTLSRLLRKKVKTVEANICKLNIQLDESRMMCAAMTDAIALLSDLQEEMEAMRLQLLILLRVVGNRQTSAQEYALRLKIPEPRTYGGAHDVKEVENFFFDMEQYSFVANIENGAKRVTIATMYRDAKLWWCTKYADIQVNRSRWTRWISLRNRLEHIFFQKMWNIRPDGHYEN
;
A
#
# COMPACT_ATOMS: atom_id res chain seq x y z
N MET A 1 -13.60 -55.30 -56.52
CA MET A 1 -12.96 -54.01 -56.17
C MET A 1 -13.67 -53.20 -55.08
N ARG A 2 -15.01 -52.99 -55.10
CA ARG A 2 -15.71 -52.15 -54.09
C ARG A 2 -15.58 -52.60 -52.62
N SER A 3 -15.45 -53.89 -52.33
CA SER A 3 -15.29 -54.42 -50.96
C SER A 3 -13.94 -54.01 -50.32
N MET A 4 -12.86 -54.07 -51.11
CA MET A 4 -11.50 -53.77 -50.65
C MET A 4 -11.32 -52.29 -50.28
N ALA A 5 -11.96 -51.37 -51.02
CA ALA A 5 -11.95 -49.94 -50.71
C ALA A 5 -12.61 -49.62 -49.36
N LYS A 6 -13.70 -50.31 -49.02
CA LYS A 6 -14.36 -50.16 -47.69
C LYS A 6 -13.43 -50.63 -46.58
N VAL A 7 -12.78 -51.79 -46.74
CA VAL A 7 -11.83 -52.34 -45.76
C VAL A 7 -10.66 -51.38 -45.54
N LEU A 8 -10.06 -50.83 -46.62
CA LEU A 8 -8.99 -49.84 -46.52
C LEU A 8 -9.43 -48.55 -45.80
N GLY A 9 -10.68 -48.11 -46.04
CA GLY A 9 -11.28 -46.98 -45.32
C GLY A 9 -11.39 -47.22 -43.81
N TYR A 10 -11.92 -48.38 -43.39
CA TYR A 10 -12.03 -48.76 -41.98
C TYR A 10 -10.67 -48.86 -41.29
N VAL A 11 -9.67 -49.47 -41.94
CA VAL A 11 -8.31 -49.58 -41.40
C VAL A 11 -7.69 -48.19 -41.19
N THR A 12 -7.89 -47.27 -42.14
CA THR A 12 -7.37 -45.91 -42.06
C THR A 12 -8.02 -45.11 -40.92
N LEU A 13 -9.34 -45.21 -40.78
CA LEU A 13 -10.09 -44.57 -39.69
C LEU A 13 -9.70 -45.15 -38.33
N SER A 14 -9.59 -46.48 -38.21
CA SER A 14 -9.16 -47.15 -36.97
C SER A 14 -7.77 -46.68 -36.54
N ARG A 15 -6.83 -46.55 -37.49
CA ARG A 15 -5.49 -46.01 -37.22
C ARG A 15 -5.53 -44.56 -36.76
N LEU A 16 -6.37 -43.72 -37.38
CA LEU A 16 -6.51 -42.31 -37.01
C LEU A 16 -7.11 -42.16 -35.61
N LEU A 17 -8.19 -42.91 -35.31
CA LEU A 17 -8.82 -42.94 -34.00
C LEU A 17 -7.82 -43.36 -32.92
N ARG A 18 -7.05 -44.42 -33.17
CA ARG A 18 -6.00 -44.87 -32.24
C ARG A 18 -4.96 -43.78 -31.96
N LYS A 19 -4.55 -43.01 -32.98
CA LYS A 19 -3.63 -41.88 -32.77
C LYS A 19 -4.26 -40.80 -31.91
N LYS A 20 -5.50 -40.40 -32.20
CA LYS A 20 -6.22 -39.39 -31.42
C LYS A 20 -6.41 -39.81 -29.96
N VAL A 21 -6.78 -41.07 -29.72
CA VAL A 21 -6.91 -41.64 -28.36
C VAL A 21 -5.59 -41.52 -27.60
N LYS A 22 -4.47 -41.95 -28.20
CA LYS A 22 -3.14 -41.81 -27.58
C LYS A 22 -2.78 -40.35 -27.24
N THR A 23 -3.11 -39.41 -28.14
CA THR A 23 -2.87 -37.98 -27.88
C THR A 23 -3.71 -37.47 -26.73
N VAL A 24 -4.99 -37.85 -26.66
CA VAL A 24 -5.88 -37.46 -25.57
C VAL A 24 -5.41 -38.07 -24.24
N GLU A 25 -5.02 -39.34 -24.22
CA GLU A 25 -4.45 -40.01 -23.04
C GLU A 25 -3.22 -39.27 -22.52
N ALA A 26 -2.28 -38.90 -23.41
CA ALA A 26 -1.10 -38.15 -23.03
C ALA A 26 -1.43 -36.77 -22.44
N ASN A 27 -2.42 -36.07 -23.02
CA ASN A 27 -2.87 -34.78 -22.50
C ASN A 27 -3.54 -34.92 -21.12
N ILE A 28 -4.35 -35.97 -20.90
CA ILE A 28 -4.96 -36.26 -19.61
C ILE A 28 -3.88 -36.51 -18.56
N CYS A 29 -2.86 -37.31 -18.87
CA CYS A 29 -1.73 -37.54 -17.97
C CYS A 29 -1.03 -36.22 -17.59
N LYS A 30 -0.78 -35.34 -18.58
CA LYS A 30 -0.15 -34.04 -18.33
C LYS A 30 -0.99 -33.15 -17.43
N LEU A 31 -2.30 -33.05 -17.69
CA LEU A 31 -3.22 -32.24 -16.89
C LEU A 31 -3.36 -32.77 -15.46
N ASN A 32 -3.35 -34.08 -15.26
CA ASN A 32 -3.40 -34.68 -13.91
C ASN A 32 -2.16 -34.33 -13.09
N ILE A 33 -0.96 -34.40 -13.69
CA ILE A 33 0.29 -34.00 -13.01
C ILE A 33 0.22 -32.52 -12.59
N GLN A 34 -0.20 -31.64 -13.50
CA GLN A 34 -0.34 -30.21 -13.20
C GLN A 34 -1.39 -29.93 -12.11
N LEU A 35 -2.50 -30.69 -12.13
CA LEU A 35 -3.53 -30.57 -11.11
C LEU A 35 -2.99 -30.99 -9.73
N ASP A 36 -2.20 -32.06 -9.67
CA ASP A 36 -1.60 -32.51 -8.41
C ASP A 36 -0.54 -31.52 -7.90
N GLU A 37 0.31 -30.96 -8.77
CA GLU A 37 1.22 -29.85 -8.43
C GLU A 37 0.45 -28.65 -7.85
N SER A 38 -0.65 -28.25 -8.51
CA SER A 38 -1.48 -27.14 -8.02
C SER A 38 -2.12 -27.47 -6.67
N ARG A 39 -2.57 -28.71 -6.44
CA ARG A 39 -3.13 -29.14 -5.16
C ARG A 39 -2.10 -29.09 -4.05
N MET A 40 -0.87 -29.54 -4.31
CA MET A 40 0.22 -29.45 -3.35
C MET A 40 0.52 -28.00 -2.97
N MET A 41 0.52 -27.09 -3.95
CA MET A 41 0.72 -25.67 -3.68
C MET A 41 -0.43 -25.05 -2.86
N CYS A 42 -1.69 -25.43 -3.12
CA CYS A 42 -2.84 -25.00 -2.32
C CYS A 42 -2.76 -25.52 -0.86
N ALA A 43 -2.32 -26.76 -0.66
CA ALA A 43 -2.13 -27.32 0.68
C ALA A 43 -1.04 -26.54 1.45
N ALA A 44 0.12 -26.33 0.83
CA ALA A 44 1.19 -25.53 1.43
C ALA A 44 0.76 -24.08 1.76
N MET A 45 -0.07 -23.47 0.92
CA MET A 45 -0.65 -22.15 1.18
C MET A 45 -1.58 -22.17 2.39
N THR A 46 -2.36 -23.24 2.56
CA THR A 46 -3.27 -23.40 3.70
C THR A 46 -2.49 -23.53 5.00
N ASP A 47 -1.40 -24.31 5.00
CA ASP A 47 -0.49 -24.43 6.15
C ASP A 47 0.17 -23.08 6.49
N ALA A 48 0.60 -22.32 5.49
CA ALA A 48 1.16 -20.99 5.69
C ALA A 48 0.15 -20.01 6.30
N ILE A 49 -1.11 -20.06 5.87
CA ILE A 49 -2.19 -19.23 6.44
C ILE A 49 -2.46 -19.61 7.89
N ALA A 50 -2.45 -20.90 8.23
CA ALA A 50 -2.60 -21.35 9.61
C ALA A 50 -1.48 -20.78 10.50
N LEU A 51 -0.23 -20.92 10.07
CA LEU A 51 0.93 -20.39 10.81
C LEU A 51 0.86 -18.86 11.00
N LEU A 52 0.43 -18.11 9.98
CA LEU A 52 0.25 -16.67 10.10
C LEU A 52 -0.85 -16.30 11.10
N SER A 53 -1.92 -17.09 11.16
CA SER A 53 -3.01 -16.88 12.11
C SER A 53 -2.52 -17.12 13.55
N ASP A 54 -1.77 -18.20 13.78
CA ASP A 54 -1.17 -18.49 15.09
C ASP A 54 -0.23 -17.35 15.55
N LEU A 55 0.63 -16.85 14.65
CA LEU A 55 1.52 -15.72 14.96
C LEU A 55 0.75 -14.42 15.28
N GLN A 56 -0.38 -14.18 14.61
CA GLN A 56 -1.24 -13.04 14.92
C GLN A 56 -1.85 -13.16 16.32
N GLU A 57 -2.30 -14.35 16.71
CA GLU A 57 -2.81 -14.60 18.06
C GLU A 57 -1.72 -14.38 19.12
N GLU A 58 -0.50 -14.87 18.89
CA GLU A 58 0.63 -14.66 19.79
C GLU A 58 1.01 -13.17 19.91
N MET A 59 0.99 -12.42 18.82
CA MET A 59 1.27 -10.99 18.82
C MET A 59 0.23 -10.21 19.65
N GLU A 60 -1.06 -10.55 19.51
CA GLU A 60 -2.11 -9.94 20.32
C GLU A 60 -2.00 -10.33 21.80
N ALA A 61 -1.65 -11.58 22.10
CA ALA A 61 -1.39 -12.03 23.46
C ALA A 61 -0.21 -11.25 24.10
N MET A 62 0.90 -11.08 23.37
CA MET A 62 2.04 -10.27 23.82
C MET A 62 1.66 -8.80 24.03
N ARG A 63 0.85 -8.23 23.13
CA ARG A 63 0.36 -6.86 23.25
C ARG A 63 -0.47 -6.67 24.52
N LEU A 64 -1.34 -7.62 24.85
CA LEU A 64 -2.13 -7.61 26.09
C LEU A 64 -1.23 -7.74 27.33
N GLN A 65 -0.26 -8.66 27.31
CA GLN A 65 0.70 -8.81 28.40
C GLN A 65 1.50 -7.52 28.66
N LEU A 66 1.95 -6.86 27.60
CA LEU A 66 2.66 -5.58 27.68
C LEU A 66 1.76 -4.48 28.27
N LEU A 67 0.49 -4.40 27.88
CA LEU A 67 -0.47 -3.46 28.48
C LEU A 67 -0.69 -3.70 29.97
N ILE A 68 -0.76 -4.97 30.40
CA ILE A 68 -0.90 -5.35 31.81
C ILE A 68 0.37 -4.96 32.58
N LEU A 69 1.55 -5.32 32.07
CA LEU A 69 2.82 -5.01 32.71
C LEU A 69 3.00 -3.50 32.87
N LEU A 70 2.69 -2.74 31.83
CA LEU A 70 2.72 -1.28 31.88
C LEU A 70 1.75 -0.69 32.92
N ARG A 71 0.56 -1.30 33.12
CA ARG A 71 -0.39 -0.91 34.17
C ARG A 71 0.15 -1.22 35.57
N VAL A 72 0.78 -2.38 35.76
CA VAL A 72 1.37 -2.81 37.05
C VAL A 72 2.56 -1.93 37.41
N VAL A 73 3.45 -1.65 36.45
CA VAL A 73 4.64 -0.80 36.65
C VAL A 73 4.28 0.67 36.84
N GLY A 74 3.15 1.14 36.27
CA GLY A 74 2.76 2.55 36.26
C GLY A 74 1.98 3.07 37.47
N ASN A 75 1.37 2.20 38.30
CA ASN A 75 0.48 2.53 39.43
C ASN A 75 -0.46 3.76 39.26
N ARG A 76 -0.90 4.07 38.04
CA ARG A 76 -1.85 5.15 37.75
C ARG A 76 -2.81 4.67 36.67
N GLN A 77 -4.08 5.04 36.78
CA GLN A 77 -5.04 4.96 35.66
C GLN A 77 -4.51 5.81 34.50
N THR A 78 -3.62 5.25 33.70
CA THR A 78 -3.23 5.79 32.41
C THR A 78 -3.88 4.91 31.36
N SER A 79 -4.81 5.50 30.60
CA SER A 79 -5.61 4.79 29.61
C SER A 79 -4.70 4.19 28.53
N ALA A 80 -5.13 3.14 27.84
CA ALA A 80 -4.38 2.53 26.74
C ALA A 80 -3.96 3.56 25.66
N GLN A 81 -4.66 4.70 25.60
CA GLN A 81 -4.40 5.83 24.72
C GLN A 81 -3.11 6.60 25.08
N GLU A 82 -2.72 6.64 26.36
CA GLU A 82 -1.48 7.29 26.79
C GLU A 82 -0.23 6.44 26.53
N TYR A 83 -0.35 5.11 26.42
CA TYR A 83 0.79 4.26 26.07
C TYR A 83 1.10 4.28 24.56
N ALA A 84 0.07 4.41 23.71
CA ALA A 84 0.26 4.73 22.30
C ALA A 84 0.97 6.09 22.10
N LEU A 85 0.78 7.03 23.04
CA LEU A 85 1.49 8.31 23.11
C LEU A 85 2.92 8.21 23.72
N ARG A 86 3.25 7.12 24.42
CA ARG A 86 4.56 6.92 25.08
C ARG A 86 5.59 6.18 24.23
N LEU A 87 5.16 5.41 23.23
CA LEU A 87 6.00 5.21 22.06
C LEU A 87 6.09 6.60 21.43
N LYS A 88 7.15 7.36 21.75
CA LYS A 88 7.42 8.64 21.10
C LYS A 88 7.52 8.34 19.61
N ILE A 89 6.40 8.46 18.90
CA ILE A 89 6.37 8.42 17.45
C ILE A 89 7.35 9.51 17.05
N PRO A 90 8.45 9.17 16.36
CA PRO A 90 9.41 10.18 15.94
C PRO A 90 8.64 11.26 15.22
N GLU A 91 8.74 12.49 15.72
CA GLU A 91 8.04 13.60 15.09
C GLU A 91 8.49 13.69 13.63
N PRO A 92 7.56 13.93 12.68
CA PRO A 92 7.92 14.08 11.28
C PRO A 92 8.94 15.19 11.13
N ARG A 93 9.92 14.98 10.24
CA ARG A 93 10.86 16.05 9.91
C ARG A 93 10.07 17.23 9.34
N THR A 94 10.29 18.41 9.92
CA THR A 94 9.70 19.64 9.38
C THR A 94 10.27 19.91 8.00
N TYR A 95 9.40 20.23 7.05
CA TYR A 95 9.80 20.61 5.71
C TYR A 95 10.64 21.89 5.76
N GLY A 96 11.85 21.86 5.21
CA GLY A 96 12.82 22.96 5.26
C GLY A 96 12.56 24.06 4.24
N GLY A 97 11.53 23.91 3.39
CA GLY A 97 11.16 24.93 2.42
C GLY A 97 12.06 24.98 1.18
N ALA A 98 12.96 24.01 0.98
CA ALA A 98 13.76 23.99 -0.23
C ALA A 98 12.87 23.59 -1.42
N HIS A 99 13.07 24.25 -2.56
CA HIS A 99 12.25 24.05 -3.76
C HIS A 99 12.65 22.76 -4.51
N ASP A 100 12.90 21.69 -3.78
CA ASP A 100 13.25 20.37 -4.29
C ASP A 100 11.99 19.47 -4.29
N VAL A 101 11.65 18.94 -5.45
CA VAL A 101 10.54 17.97 -5.63
C VAL A 101 10.73 16.77 -4.72
N LYS A 102 11.98 16.33 -4.51
CA LYS A 102 12.30 15.18 -3.67
C LYS A 102 12.03 15.45 -2.18
N GLU A 103 12.22 16.69 -1.72
CA GLU A 103 11.91 17.07 -0.34
C GLU A 103 10.40 17.09 -0.09
N VAL A 104 9.62 17.52 -1.09
CA VAL A 104 8.15 17.53 -1.03
C VAL A 104 7.60 16.10 -1.01
N GLU A 105 8.13 15.21 -1.85
CA GLU A 105 7.73 13.79 -1.86
C GLU A 105 8.09 13.09 -0.55
N ASN A 106 9.30 13.32 -0.02
CA ASN A 106 9.72 12.80 1.28
C ASN A 106 8.81 13.29 2.41
N PHE A 107 8.42 14.57 2.39
CA PHE A 107 7.49 15.11 3.38
C PHE A 107 6.12 14.41 3.35
N PHE A 108 5.54 14.19 2.16
CA PHE A 108 4.27 13.47 2.07
C PHE A 108 4.39 12.02 2.53
N PHE A 109 5.49 11.36 2.17
CA PHE A 109 5.78 10.01 2.62
C PHE A 109 5.88 9.95 4.15
N ASP A 110 6.64 10.85 4.77
CA ASP A 110 6.80 10.95 6.23
C ASP A 110 5.46 11.20 6.95
N MET A 111 4.58 12.06 6.40
CA MET A 111 3.25 12.31 6.99
C MET A 111 2.28 11.13 6.80
N GLU A 112 2.35 10.41 5.69
CA GLU A 112 1.56 9.19 5.47
C GLU A 112 1.98 8.09 6.45
N GLN A 113 3.28 7.90 6.67
CA GLN A 113 3.81 6.96 7.66
C GLN A 113 3.48 7.38 9.09
N TYR A 114 3.68 8.65 9.43
CA TYR A 114 3.35 9.18 10.76
C TYR A 114 1.88 8.96 11.10
N SER A 115 0.99 9.24 10.14
CA SER A 115 -0.44 9.07 10.36
C SER A 115 -0.91 7.61 10.42
N PHE A 116 -0.19 6.70 9.76
CA PHE A 116 -0.39 5.27 9.91
C PHE A 116 0.03 4.79 11.31
N VAL A 117 1.24 5.14 11.75
CA VAL A 117 1.77 4.76 13.08
C VAL A 117 0.96 5.41 14.23
N ALA A 118 0.49 6.63 14.04
CA ALA A 118 -0.34 7.36 15.02
C ALA A 118 -1.84 6.97 14.99
N ASN A 119 -2.23 5.98 14.18
CA ASN A 119 -3.61 5.53 13.97
C ASN A 119 -4.60 6.69 13.69
N ILE A 120 -4.19 7.67 12.87
CA ILE A 120 -5.01 8.83 12.53
C ILE A 120 -5.89 8.46 11.33
N GLU A 121 -7.07 7.89 11.60
CA GLU A 121 -8.01 7.44 10.56
C GLU A 121 -8.78 8.61 9.90
N ASN A 122 -8.97 9.72 10.62
CA ASN A 122 -9.72 10.87 10.11
C ASN A 122 -8.87 11.73 9.16
N GLY A 123 -9.23 11.74 7.88
CA GLY A 123 -8.56 12.55 6.85
C GLY A 123 -8.47 14.04 7.15
N ALA A 124 -9.46 14.65 7.82
CA ALA A 124 -9.40 16.05 8.22
C ALA A 124 -8.33 16.28 9.30
N LYS A 125 -8.21 15.37 10.27
CA LYS A 125 -7.16 15.42 11.29
C LYS A 125 -5.76 15.20 10.68
N ARG A 126 -5.63 14.27 9.73
CA ARG A 126 -4.37 14.06 8.98
C ARG A 126 -3.94 15.33 8.24
N VAL A 127 -4.89 16.03 7.59
CA VAL A 127 -4.64 17.31 6.91
C VAL A 127 -4.20 18.39 7.90
N THR A 128 -4.89 18.55 9.03
CA THR A 128 -4.51 19.54 10.05
C THR A 128 -3.08 19.31 10.58
N ILE A 129 -2.74 18.05 10.86
CA ILE A 129 -1.41 17.67 11.33
C ILE A 129 -0.36 17.90 10.22
N ALA A 130 -0.63 17.46 8.98
CA ALA A 130 0.21 17.76 7.81
C ALA A 130 0.48 19.26 7.66
N THR A 131 -0.52 20.11 7.83
CA THR A 131 -0.33 21.57 7.74
C THR A 131 0.49 22.16 8.89
N MET A 132 0.49 21.54 10.07
CA MET A 132 1.29 22.00 11.21
C MET A 132 2.79 21.78 10.99
N TYR A 133 3.18 20.64 10.40
CA TYR A 133 4.60 20.27 10.21
C TYR A 133 5.22 20.76 8.89
N ARG A 134 4.41 21.36 7.99
CA ARG A 134 4.85 21.77 6.66
C ARG A 134 5.56 23.13 6.58
N ASP A 135 5.53 23.93 7.66
CA ASP A 135 6.11 25.29 7.80
C ASP A 135 5.05 26.28 8.34
N ALA A 136 4.87 26.29 9.67
CA ALA A 136 3.89 27.10 10.39
C ALA A 136 4.03 28.62 10.19
N LYS A 137 5.11 29.13 9.59
CA LYS A 137 5.31 30.57 9.33
C LYS A 137 4.81 31.05 7.97
N LEU A 138 5.20 30.41 6.85
CA LEU A 138 4.73 30.84 5.52
C LEU A 138 3.26 30.49 5.28
N TRP A 139 2.79 29.39 5.88
CA TRP A 139 1.40 28.97 5.77
C TRP A 139 0.45 29.90 6.53
N TRP A 140 0.80 30.30 7.76
CA TRP A 140 -0.03 31.23 8.56
C TRP A 140 -0.14 32.61 7.91
N CYS A 141 0.97 33.18 7.41
CA CYS A 141 0.98 34.49 6.75
C CYS A 141 0.19 34.51 5.43
N THR A 142 0.15 33.41 4.68
CA THR A 142 -0.59 33.35 3.41
C THR A 142 -2.08 32.99 3.63
N LYS A 143 -2.39 32.14 4.63
CA LYS A 143 -3.75 31.66 4.85
C LYS A 143 -4.63 32.55 5.72
N TYR A 144 -4.08 33.35 6.63
CA TYR A 144 -4.90 34.31 7.40
C TYR A 144 -5.59 35.34 6.49
N ALA A 145 -4.93 35.75 5.39
CA ALA A 145 -5.52 36.65 4.40
C ALA A 145 -6.60 35.97 3.52
N ASP A 146 -6.38 34.71 3.11
CA ASP A 146 -7.31 33.96 2.25
C ASP A 146 -8.56 33.42 3.00
N ILE A 147 -8.42 33.07 4.28
CA ILE A 147 -9.49 32.44 5.08
C ILE A 147 -10.63 33.44 5.37
N GLN A 148 -10.36 34.75 5.39
CA GLN A 148 -11.38 35.79 5.43
C GLN A 148 -12.27 35.80 4.17
N VAL A 149 -11.81 35.23 3.05
CA VAL A 149 -12.46 35.41 1.75
C VAL A 149 -13.35 34.23 1.30
N ASN A 150 -13.04 32.97 1.63
CA ASN A 150 -13.73 31.84 0.96
C ASN A 150 -13.96 30.57 1.80
N ARG A 151 -15.02 30.61 2.62
CA ARG A 151 -15.38 29.69 3.72
C ARG A 151 -15.63 28.20 3.45
N SER A 152 -15.32 27.62 2.28
CA SER A 152 -15.79 26.26 1.97
C SER A 152 -14.78 25.42 1.19
N ARG A 153 -14.65 24.13 1.57
CA ARG A 153 -14.21 22.99 0.72
C ARG A 153 -12.79 22.40 0.91
N TRP A 154 -12.37 22.15 2.15
CA TRP A 154 -11.11 21.45 2.45
C TRP A 154 -11.30 20.20 3.32
N THR A 155 -11.91 19.14 2.78
CA THR A 155 -12.23 17.92 3.53
C THR A 155 -11.51 16.65 3.05
N ARG A 156 -10.72 16.69 1.96
CA ARG A 156 -10.14 15.50 1.33
C ARG A 156 -8.63 15.64 1.04
N TRP A 157 -7.83 14.64 1.44
CA TRP A 157 -6.37 14.58 1.29
C TRP A 157 -5.88 14.83 -0.14
N ILE A 158 -6.52 14.20 -1.12
CA ILE A 158 -6.19 14.34 -2.55
C ILE A 158 -6.30 15.81 -3.01
N SER A 159 -7.29 16.55 -2.50
CA SER A 159 -7.47 17.97 -2.83
C SER A 159 -6.37 18.86 -2.25
N LEU A 160 -5.75 18.46 -1.14
CA LEU A 160 -4.56 19.12 -0.59
C LEU A 160 -3.35 18.82 -1.47
N ARG A 161 -3.07 17.53 -1.75
CA ARG A 161 -1.92 17.09 -2.58
C ARG A 161 -1.89 17.82 -3.92
N ASN A 162 -2.98 17.77 -4.70
CA ASN A 162 -3.05 18.38 -6.03
C ASN A 162 -2.83 19.90 -6.01
N ARG A 163 -3.29 20.60 -4.96
CA ARG A 163 -3.07 22.05 -4.82
C ARG A 163 -1.64 22.39 -4.43
N LEU A 164 -1.01 21.54 -3.63
CA LEU A 164 0.38 21.73 -3.24
C LEU A 164 1.30 21.50 -4.43
N GLU A 165 1.06 20.46 -5.22
CA GLU A 165 1.73 20.27 -6.51
C GLU A 165 1.54 21.52 -7.39
N HIS A 166 0.31 22.02 -7.57
CA HIS A 166 0.05 23.20 -8.40
C HIS A 166 0.81 24.46 -7.94
N ILE A 167 0.86 24.76 -6.63
CA ILE A 167 1.56 25.95 -6.10
C ILE A 167 3.07 25.85 -6.34
N PHE A 168 3.64 24.65 -6.18
CA PHE A 168 5.07 24.43 -6.36
C PHE A 168 5.46 24.44 -7.83
N PHE A 169 4.68 23.79 -8.69
CA PHE A 169 4.92 23.76 -10.13
C PHE A 169 4.69 25.13 -10.81
N GLN A 170 3.71 25.93 -10.34
CA GLN A 170 3.46 27.28 -10.87
C GLN A 170 4.57 28.27 -10.49
N LYS A 171 5.18 28.13 -9.30
CA LYS A 171 6.33 28.97 -8.91
C LYS A 171 7.64 28.54 -9.57
N MET A 172 7.83 27.25 -9.85
CA MET A 172 9.02 26.73 -10.56
C MET A 172 9.17 27.31 -11.97
N TRP A 173 8.07 27.50 -12.71
CA TRP A 173 8.08 28.06 -14.07
C TRP A 173 8.28 29.58 -14.13
N ASN A 174 8.11 30.29 -13.01
CA ASN A 174 8.25 31.75 -12.95
C ASN A 174 9.64 32.23 -12.52
N ILE A 175 10.61 31.32 -12.35
CA ILE A 175 11.97 31.68 -11.92
C ILE A 175 13.01 31.26 -12.97
N ARG A 176 13.37 32.28 -13.79
CA ARG A 176 14.57 32.53 -14.63
C ARG A 176 14.36 32.47 -16.16
N PRO A 177 14.84 33.49 -16.89
CA PRO A 177 16.25 33.84 -17.07
C PRO A 177 16.58 35.05 -16.19
N ASP A 178 17.62 35.06 -15.37
CA ASP A 178 18.98 35.26 -15.87
C ASP A 178 19.98 34.39 -15.11
N GLY A 179 20.84 33.73 -15.89
CA GLY A 179 21.93 32.92 -15.40
C GLY A 179 23.12 33.80 -15.04
N HIS A 180 23.38 33.95 -13.75
CA HIS A 180 24.73 34.17 -13.27
C HIS A 180 24.98 33.19 -12.11
N TYR A 181 25.96 32.32 -12.33
CA TYR A 181 26.61 31.53 -11.30
C TYR A 181 27.91 32.26 -10.98
N GLU A 182 28.06 32.73 -9.74
CA GLU A 182 29.39 33.00 -9.19
C GLU A 182 29.75 31.88 -8.21
N ASN A 183 31.04 31.57 -8.23
CA ASN A 183 31.76 30.34 -7.82
C ASN A 183 31.35 29.64 -6.52
#